data_AF-A0A2C9W4H3-F1
#
_entry.id   AF-A0A2C9W4H3-F1
#
_cell.length_a   1.000
_cell.length_b   1.000
_cell.length_c   1.000
_cell.angle_alpha   90.00
_cell.angle_beta   90.00
_cell.angle_gamma   90.00
#
_symmetry.space_group_name_H-M   'P 1'
#
loop_
_entity.id
_entity.type
_entity.pdbx_description
1 polymer ?
#
loop_
_entity_poly.entity_id
_entity_poly.type
_entity_poly.pdbx_seq_one_letter_code
_entity_poly.pdbx_strand_id
1 'polypeptide(L)'
;MVNYMLMITADLENIANLQPQGGCDDPSFPYFFKVKCGRCGELSQKETCVILNETYPLPAGKGTTNLVQKCKFCGREGTVSMVPGKGKLLTQEISDAGEYAPLMMFDCRGYEPDGFVFSGVWKAESAAGTKYEDIDLSGGEFAEYDEKGECPVMISNLRSKFEVVK
;
A
#
# COMPACT_ATOMS: atom_id res chain seq x y z
N MET A 1 -11.05 -6.29 -16.56
CA MET A 1 -11.07 -5.87 -15.14
C MET A 1 -10.30 -6.93 -14.40
N VAL A 2 -9.33 -6.54 -13.58
CA VAL A 2 -8.49 -7.47 -12.81
C VAL A 2 -8.31 -6.87 -11.43
N ASN A 3 -8.52 -7.69 -10.40
CA ASN A 3 -8.28 -7.29 -9.02
C ASN A 3 -6.82 -7.58 -8.66
N TYR A 4 -6.15 -6.59 -8.09
CA TYR A 4 -4.79 -6.73 -7.56
C TYR A 4 -4.81 -6.47 -6.06
N MET A 5 -4.29 -7.40 -5.27
CA MET A 5 -4.03 -7.20 -3.85
C MET A 5 -2.61 -6.67 -3.68
N LEU A 6 -2.48 -5.49 -3.06
CA LEU A 6 -1.18 -5.03 -2.57
C LEU A 6 -0.86 -5.81 -1.30
N MET A 7 0.26 -6.53 -1.35
CA MET A 7 0.80 -7.31 -0.25
C MET A 7 2.07 -6.62 0.25
N ILE A 8 2.23 -6.47 1.56
CA ILE A 8 3.42 -5.88 2.20
C ILE A 8 4.06 -6.84 3.19
N THR A 9 5.36 -6.73 3.37
CA THR A 9 6.13 -7.37 4.44
C THR A 9 7.33 -6.48 4.79
N ALA A 10 7.92 -6.73 5.95
CA ALA A 10 9.06 -6.01 6.49
C ALA A 10 9.74 -6.94 7.49
N ASP A 11 10.98 -6.64 7.85
CA ASP A 11 11.63 -7.30 8.99
C ASP A 11 11.27 -6.49 10.25
N LEU A 12 10.60 -7.14 11.21
CA LEU A 12 10.08 -6.53 12.43
C LEU A 12 10.86 -7.02 13.66
N GLU A 13 11.53 -6.11 14.36
CA GLU A 13 12.22 -6.40 15.63
C GLU A 13 11.48 -5.75 16.79
N ASN A 14 10.96 -6.56 17.71
CA ASN A 14 10.17 -6.14 18.88
C ASN A 14 8.93 -5.27 18.53
N ILE A 15 8.45 -5.35 17.29
CA ILE A 15 7.21 -4.72 16.80
C ILE A 15 6.15 -5.81 16.63
N ALA A 16 5.04 -5.69 17.35
CA ALA A 16 3.90 -6.58 17.24
C ALA A 16 3.07 -6.33 15.97
N ASN A 17 2.80 -5.06 15.66
CA ASN A 17 1.86 -4.66 14.61
C ASN A 17 2.38 -3.45 13.82
N LEU A 18 2.24 -3.47 12.49
CA LEU A 18 2.48 -2.33 11.59
C LEU A 18 1.28 -2.12 10.65
N GLN A 19 0.82 -0.88 10.49
CA GLN A 19 -0.25 -0.51 9.56
C GLN A 19 -0.24 1.00 9.26
N PRO A 20 -0.99 1.47 8.25
CA PRO A 20 -1.24 2.90 8.07
C PRO A 20 -1.81 3.56 9.33
N GLN A 21 -1.54 4.85 9.54
CA GLN A 21 -1.94 5.57 10.76
C GLN A 21 -3.45 5.49 11.04
N GLY A 22 -4.31 5.77 10.04
CA GLY A 22 -5.76 5.60 10.17
C GLY A 22 -6.25 4.16 10.01
N GLY A 23 -5.36 3.17 9.90
CA GLY A 23 -5.67 1.78 9.59
C GLY A 23 -5.71 1.49 8.09
N CYS A 24 -5.88 0.21 7.70
CA CYS A 24 -5.80 -0.19 6.30
C CYS A 24 -6.88 0.46 5.39
N ASP A 25 -8.03 0.81 5.98
CA ASP A 25 -9.12 1.51 5.28
C ASP A 25 -9.13 3.03 5.57
N ASP A 26 -7.98 3.60 5.96
CA ASP A 26 -7.84 5.05 6.13
C ASP A 26 -8.27 5.78 4.84
N PRO A 27 -9.30 6.65 4.91
CA PRO A 27 -9.82 7.35 3.75
C PRO A 27 -8.80 8.30 3.09
N SER A 28 -7.78 8.72 3.83
CA SER A 28 -6.80 9.75 3.43
C SER A 28 -5.40 9.19 3.20
N PHE A 29 -5.15 7.90 3.45
CA PHE A 29 -3.81 7.33 3.25
C PHE A 29 -3.44 7.27 1.77
N PRO A 30 -2.28 7.83 1.37
CA PRO A 30 -1.89 7.88 -0.03
C PRO A 30 -1.17 6.61 -0.48
N TYR A 31 -1.70 5.96 -1.51
CA TYR A 31 -1.06 4.81 -2.14
C TYR A 31 -0.29 5.27 -3.38
N PHE A 32 1.04 5.14 -3.35
CA PHE A 32 1.91 5.48 -4.48
C PHE A 32 2.44 4.22 -5.16
N PHE A 33 2.20 4.10 -6.46
CA PHE A 33 2.74 3.03 -7.29
C PHE A 33 2.77 3.44 -8.76
N LYS A 34 3.56 2.76 -9.57
CA LYS A 34 3.55 2.90 -11.03
C LYS A 34 2.46 2.04 -11.63
N VAL A 35 2.03 2.41 -12.83
CA VAL A 35 1.04 1.65 -13.59
C VAL A 35 1.59 1.26 -14.95
N LYS A 36 1.50 -0.03 -15.28
CA LYS A 36 1.84 -0.60 -16.57
C LYS A 36 0.61 -0.70 -17.45
N CYS A 37 0.68 -0.15 -18.65
CA CYS A 37 -0.44 -0.15 -19.58
C CYS A 37 -0.69 -1.55 -20.15
N GLY A 38 -1.86 -2.13 -19.89
CA GLY A 38 -2.25 -3.43 -20.42
C GLY A 38 -2.54 -3.45 -21.94
N ARG A 39 -2.30 -2.36 -22.69
CA ARG A 39 -2.34 -2.35 -24.17
C ARG A 39 -0.95 -2.37 -24.78
N CYS A 40 -0.12 -1.39 -24.43
CA CYS A 40 1.20 -1.20 -25.06
C CYS A 40 2.37 -1.63 -24.17
N GLY A 41 2.12 -2.04 -22.92
CA GLY A 41 3.16 -2.46 -21.98
C GLY A 41 3.94 -1.32 -21.32
N GLU A 42 3.66 -0.06 -21.67
CA GLU A 42 4.37 1.11 -21.13
C GLU A 42 4.15 1.25 -19.62
N LEU A 43 5.24 1.33 -18.86
CA LEU A 43 5.24 1.65 -17.43
C LEU A 43 5.22 3.16 -17.22
N SER A 44 4.44 3.67 -16.28
CA SER A 44 4.40 5.11 -15.99
C SER A 44 5.76 5.63 -15.53
N GLN A 45 6.16 6.79 -16.06
CA GLN A 45 7.44 7.44 -15.71
C GLN A 45 7.52 7.89 -14.25
N LYS A 46 6.37 8.22 -13.67
CA LYS A 46 6.22 8.62 -12.26
C LYS A 46 5.20 7.71 -11.60
N GLU A 47 5.29 7.63 -10.28
CA GLU A 47 4.30 7.06 -9.41
C GLU A 47 3.01 7.88 -9.51
N THR A 48 1.89 7.18 -9.50
CA THR A 48 0.58 7.78 -9.36
C THR A 48 0.14 7.64 -7.91
N CYS A 49 -0.48 8.69 -7.36
CA CYS A 49 -1.11 8.67 -6.05
C CYS A 49 -2.57 8.25 -6.20
N VAL A 50 -3.04 7.33 -5.36
CA VAL A 50 -4.44 6.92 -5.27
C VAL A 50 -4.85 6.99 -3.80
N ILE A 51 -5.94 7.70 -3.51
CA ILE A 51 -6.47 7.89 -2.15
C ILE A 51 -7.93 7.44 -2.12
N LEU A 52 -8.35 6.76 -1.06
CA LEU A 52 -9.67 6.12 -0.96
C LEU A 52 -10.82 7.12 -1.05
N ASN A 53 -10.67 8.30 -0.44
CA ASN A 53 -11.68 9.35 -0.45
C ASN A 53 -11.66 10.22 -1.72
N GLU A 54 -10.60 10.15 -2.53
CA GLU A 54 -10.55 10.85 -3.80
C GLU A 54 -11.26 10.03 -4.86
N THR A 55 -12.36 10.57 -5.41
CA THR A 55 -13.15 9.89 -6.43
C THR A 55 -13.44 10.78 -7.63
N TYR A 56 -13.41 10.17 -8.81
CA TYR A 56 -13.61 10.81 -10.10
C TYR A 56 -14.72 10.07 -10.87
N PRO A 57 -15.53 10.78 -11.68
CA PRO A 57 -16.53 10.14 -12.51
C PRO A 57 -15.87 9.22 -13.54
N LEU A 58 -16.47 8.06 -13.80
CA LEU A 58 -16.01 7.18 -14.86
C LEU A 58 -16.18 7.85 -16.24
N PRO A 59 -15.17 7.78 -17.13
CA PRO A 59 -15.25 8.37 -18.48
C PRO A 59 -16.35 7.77 -19.35
N ALA A 60 -16.68 6.49 -19.14
CA ALA A 60 -17.79 5.82 -19.78
C ALA A 60 -18.58 4.99 -18.74
N GLY A 61 -19.86 5.32 -18.56
CA GLY A 61 -20.79 4.58 -17.70
C GLY A 61 -21.31 5.39 -16.50
N LYS A 62 -21.96 4.67 -15.57
CA LYS A 62 -22.42 5.20 -14.28
C LYS A 62 -21.49 4.70 -13.18
N GLY A 63 -20.95 5.60 -12.37
CA GLY A 63 -20.09 5.26 -11.22
C GLY A 63 -18.88 6.17 -11.09
N THR A 64 -18.11 5.94 -10.03
CA THR A 64 -16.87 6.67 -9.71
C THR A 64 -15.70 5.69 -9.58
N THR A 65 -14.48 6.23 -9.64
CA THR A 65 -13.22 5.50 -9.45
C THR A 65 -12.21 6.39 -8.73
N ASN A 66 -11.15 5.83 -8.17
CA ASN A 66 -10.14 6.61 -7.42
C ASN A 66 -9.06 7.19 -8.33
N LEU A 67 -8.93 6.68 -9.55
CA LEU A 67 -8.00 7.18 -10.55
C LEU A 67 -8.55 7.01 -11.96
N VAL A 68 -8.46 8.06 -12.77
CA VAL A 68 -8.60 8.00 -14.23
C VAL A 68 -7.31 8.53 -14.85
N GLN A 69 -6.62 7.70 -15.64
CA GLN A 69 -5.33 8.08 -16.23
C GLN A 69 -5.22 7.63 -17.69
N LYS A 70 -4.69 8.51 -18.53
CA LYS A 70 -4.36 8.20 -19.93
C LYS A 70 -2.90 7.77 -20.06
N CYS A 71 -2.66 6.67 -20.75
CA CYS A 71 -1.33 6.20 -21.09
C CYS A 71 -0.66 7.23 -22.01
N LYS A 72 0.49 7.75 -21.57
CA LYS A 72 1.23 8.78 -22.33
C LYS A 72 1.75 8.29 -23.67
N PHE A 73 1.92 6.98 -23.84
CA PHE A 73 2.40 6.38 -25.09
C PHE A 73 1.26 6.10 -26.09
N CYS A 74 0.33 5.20 -25.76
CA CYS A 74 -0.71 4.76 -26.71
C CYS A 74 -2.04 5.51 -26.58
N GLY A 75 -2.15 6.45 -25.65
CA GLY A 75 -3.38 7.22 -25.40
C GLY A 75 -4.55 6.42 -24.83
N ARG A 76 -4.37 5.13 -24.50
CA ARG A 76 -5.41 4.34 -23.84
C ARG A 76 -5.69 4.91 -22.46
N GLU A 77 -6.97 5.08 -22.15
CA GLU A 77 -7.41 5.42 -20.80
C GLU A 77 -7.61 4.15 -19.98
N GLY A 78 -7.28 4.24 -18.70
CA GLY A 78 -7.52 3.19 -17.71
C GLY A 78 -7.90 3.78 -16.36
N THR A 79 -8.45 2.93 -15.51
CA THR A 79 -8.96 3.32 -14.20
C THR A 79 -8.44 2.40 -13.10
N VAL A 80 -8.37 2.93 -11.87
CA VAL A 80 -8.05 2.17 -10.66
C VAL A 80 -9.04 2.56 -9.57
N SER A 81 -9.81 1.59 -9.07
CA SER A 81 -10.70 1.79 -7.92
C SER A 81 -10.18 1.02 -6.71
N MET A 82 -10.23 1.62 -5.54
CA MET A 82 -9.85 0.98 -4.28
C MET A 82 -11.03 0.21 -3.72
N VAL A 83 -10.76 -0.94 -3.10
CA VAL A 83 -11.78 -1.81 -2.51
C VAL A 83 -11.45 -2.02 -1.02
N PRO A 84 -12.07 -1.25 -0.11
CA PRO A 84 -11.80 -1.32 1.31
C PRO A 84 -12.31 -2.63 1.95
N GLY A 85 -11.91 -2.88 3.20
CA GLY A 85 -12.30 -4.07 3.97
C GLY A 85 -11.52 -5.33 3.60
N LYS A 86 -10.40 -5.18 2.88
CA LYS A 86 -9.53 -6.27 2.42
C LYS A 86 -8.16 -6.27 3.10
N GLY A 87 -7.76 -5.15 3.67
CA GLY A 87 -6.48 -4.98 4.34
C GLY A 87 -6.43 -5.61 5.73
N LYS A 88 -5.22 -5.96 6.15
CA LYS A 88 -4.84 -6.43 7.47
C LYS A 88 -3.51 -5.80 7.85
N LEU A 89 -3.33 -5.55 9.13
CA LEU A 89 -2.05 -5.15 9.69
C LEU A 89 -0.99 -6.23 9.47
N LEU A 90 0.27 -5.82 9.31
CA LEU A 90 1.41 -6.71 9.31
C LEU A 90 1.77 -7.05 10.76
N THR A 91 1.64 -8.32 11.14
CA THR A 91 2.04 -8.80 12.46
C THR A 91 3.49 -9.30 12.43
N GLN A 92 4.11 -9.35 13.61
CA GLN A 92 5.40 -10.03 13.79
C GLN A 92 5.35 -11.48 13.29
N GLU A 93 4.28 -12.21 13.61
CA GLU A 93 4.10 -13.60 13.17
C GLU A 93 4.13 -13.77 11.63
N ILE A 94 3.51 -12.85 10.89
CA ILE A 94 3.53 -12.84 9.42
C ILE A 94 4.94 -12.52 8.92
N SER A 95 5.60 -11.54 9.53
CA SER A 95 6.98 -11.16 9.24
C SER A 95 7.95 -12.34 9.43
N ASP A 96 7.91 -12.99 10.59
CA ASP A 96 8.79 -14.10 10.97
C ASP A 96 8.58 -15.34 10.09
N ALA A 97 7.35 -15.55 9.60
CA ALA A 97 7.05 -16.58 8.62
C ALA A 97 7.56 -16.25 7.20
N GLY A 98 8.07 -15.03 6.97
CA GLY A 98 8.44 -14.54 5.63
C GLY A 98 7.23 -14.33 4.72
N GLU A 99 6.04 -14.23 5.31
CA GLU A 99 4.78 -14.04 4.60
C GLU A 99 4.49 -12.55 4.39
N TYR A 100 3.44 -12.26 3.61
CA TYR A 100 3.00 -10.91 3.33
C TYR A 100 1.58 -10.68 3.85
N ALA A 101 1.34 -9.52 4.44
CA ALA A 101 0.03 -9.08 4.83
C ALA A 101 -0.66 -8.33 3.66
N PRO A 102 -1.96 -8.59 3.39
CA PRO A 102 -2.72 -7.79 2.42
C PRO A 102 -2.97 -6.39 2.98
N LEU A 103 -2.67 -5.34 2.23
CA LEU A 103 -2.84 -3.94 2.65
C LEU A 103 -4.10 -3.30 2.04
N MET A 104 -4.26 -3.43 0.72
CA MET A 104 -5.38 -2.83 -0.02
C MET A 104 -5.61 -3.59 -1.32
N MET A 105 -6.88 -3.67 -1.75
CA MET A 105 -7.24 -4.26 -3.05
C MET A 105 -7.61 -3.16 -4.04
N PHE A 106 -7.17 -3.34 -5.29
CA PHE A 106 -7.41 -2.42 -6.40
C PHE A 106 -8.14 -3.14 -7.55
N ASP A 107 -9.28 -2.61 -7.99
CA ASP A 107 -9.95 -2.96 -9.25
C ASP A 107 -9.32 -2.15 -10.38
N CYS A 108 -8.52 -2.82 -11.21
CA CYS A 108 -7.78 -2.17 -12.29
C CYS A 108 -8.41 -2.49 -13.65
N ARG A 109 -8.60 -1.43 -14.46
CA ARG A 109 -9.09 -1.55 -15.84
C ARG A 109 -8.08 -0.91 -16.80
N GLY A 110 -7.38 -1.74 -17.55
CA GLY A 110 -6.40 -1.29 -18.55
C GLY A 110 -5.01 -0.99 -17.99
N TYR A 111 -4.83 -1.09 -16.67
CA TYR A 111 -3.55 -0.98 -15.98
C TYR A 111 -3.25 -2.19 -15.10
N GLU A 112 -1.96 -2.42 -14.88
CA GLU A 112 -1.38 -3.33 -13.91
C GLU A 112 -0.51 -2.48 -12.96
N PRO A 113 -0.79 -2.47 -11.64
CA PRO A 113 0.00 -1.71 -10.67
C PRO A 113 1.36 -2.39 -10.42
N ASP A 114 2.39 -1.59 -10.20
CA ASP A 114 3.77 -2.06 -10.00
C ASP A 114 4.56 -1.09 -9.09
N GLY A 115 5.49 -1.63 -8.30
CA GLY A 115 6.41 -0.83 -7.48
C GLY A 115 5.73 0.09 -6.47
N PHE A 116 5.08 -0.48 -5.46
CA PHE A 116 4.51 0.30 -4.36
C PHE A 116 5.61 0.96 -3.52
N VAL A 117 5.40 2.24 -3.18
CA VAL A 117 6.31 3.04 -2.36
C VAL A 117 5.72 3.20 -0.95
N PHE A 118 6.51 2.85 0.07
CA PHE A 118 6.18 3.00 1.48
C PHE A 118 6.26 4.47 1.94
N SER A 119 5.42 5.30 1.33
CA SER A 119 5.18 6.69 1.73
C SER A 119 3.95 6.77 2.65
N GLY A 120 3.49 7.98 2.94
CA GLY A 120 2.41 8.23 3.89
C GLY A 120 2.87 8.06 5.33
N VAL A 121 1.89 8.09 6.24
CA VAL A 121 2.14 8.05 7.68
C VAL A 121 1.68 6.71 8.25
N TRP A 122 2.58 6.06 8.98
CA TRP A 122 2.38 4.73 9.53
C TRP A 122 2.31 4.77 11.05
N LYS A 123 1.78 3.70 11.63
CA LYS A 123 1.84 3.46 13.07
C LYS A 123 2.28 2.04 13.35
N ALA A 124 2.94 1.87 14.47
CA ALA A 124 3.36 0.57 14.96
C ALA A 124 3.05 0.40 16.45
N GLU A 125 2.99 -0.84 16.88
CA GLU A 125 2.87 -1.22 18.29
C GLU A 125 4.01 -2.18 18.63
N SER A 126 4.76 -1.92 19.70
CA SER A 126 5.79 -2.83 20.17
C SER A 126 5.22 -4.10 20.77
N ALA A 127 6.06 -5.12 20.93
CA ALA A 127 5.72 -6.33 21.69
C ALA A 127 5.31 -6.03 23.15
N ALA A 128 5.79 -4.92 23.73
CA ALA A 128 5.40 -4.47 25.07
C ALA A 128 4.11 -3.61 25.08
N GLY A 129 3.54 -3.30 23.90
CA GLY A 129 2.32 -2.49 23.75
C GLY A 129 2.57 -0.99 23.75
N THR A 130 3.81 -0.53 23.52
CA THR A 130 4.13 0.88 23.28
C THR A 130 3.69 1.25 21.87
N LYS A 131 3.02 2.40 21.71
CA LYS A 131 2.48 2.84 20.42
C LYS A 131 3.39 3.90 19.81
N TYR A 132 3.73 3.72 18.56
CA TYR A 132 4.48 4.66 17.74
C TYR A 132 3.53 5.18 16.66
N GLU A 133 3.35 6.49 16.62
CA GLU A 133 2.55 7.20 15.63
C GLU A 133 3.47 8.08 14.79
N ASP A 134 2.96 8.59 13.68
CA ASP A 134 3.68 9.48 12.77
C ASP A 134 4.98 8.90 12.18
N ILE A 135 5.02 7.57 11.98
CA ILE A 135 6.18 6.88 11.40
C ILE A 135 6.29 7.19 9.91
N ASP A 136 7.44 7.73 9.50
CA ASP A 136 7.84 7.88 8.10
C ASP A 136 8.71 6.69 7.66
N LEU A 137 8.22 5.90 6.71
CA LEU A 137 8.94 4.74 6.14
C LEU A 137 9.57 5.04 4.77
N SER A 138 9.54 6.29 4.31
CA SER A 138 10.09 6.68 3.01
C SER A 138 11.62 6.49 2.92
N GLY A 139 12.31 6.49 4.06
CA GLY A 139 13.74 6.18 4.20
C GLY A 139 14.07 4.68 4.16
N GLY A 140 13.06 3.81 4.20
CA GLY A 140 13.24 2.35 4.16
C GLY A 140 13.34 1.66 5.52
N GLU A 141 13.44 2.41 6.61
CA GLU A 141 13.58 1.88 7.97
C GLU A 141 13.01 2.83 9.03
N PHE A 142 12.73 2.28 10.20
CA PHE A 142 12.39 2.99 11.43
C PHE A 142 13.07 2.27 12.59
N ALA A 143 13.71 2.99 13.51
CA ALA A 143 14.34 2.42 14.68
C ALA A 143 14.19 3.36 15.87
N GLU A 144 13.79 2.81 17.02
CA GLU A 144 13.62 3.53 18.28
C GLU A 144 13.99 2.62 19.47
N TYR A 145 14.01 3.17 20.68
CA TYR A 145 14.14 2.39 21.90
C TYR A 145 12.81 2.35 22.67
N ASP A 146 12.30 1.16 22.96
CA ASP A 146 11.10 1.00 23.78
C ASP A 146 11.47 0.96 25.26
N GLU A 147 11.26 2.07 25.98
CA GLU A 147 11.52 2.13 27.42
C GLU A 147 10.69 1.12 28.22
N LYS A 148 9.47 0.78 27.75
CA LYS A 148 8.60 -0.17 28.46
C LYS A 148 9.05 -1.61 28.25
N GLY A 149 9.53 -1.92 27.05
CA GLY A 149 10.07 -3.23 26.69
C GLY A 149 11.56 -3.42 27.05
N GLU A 150 12.25 -2.34 27.42
CA GLU A 150 13.70 -2.27 27.64
C GLU A 150 14.51 -2.89 26.47
N CYS A 151 14.06 -2.63 25.24
CA CYS A 151 14.66 -3.19 24.02
C CYS A 151 14.59 -2.23 22.84
N PRO A 152 15.50 -2.34 21.85
CA PRO A 152 15.36 -1.63 20.59
C PRO A 152 14.15 -2.16 19.82
N VAL A 153 13.46 -1.27 19.11
CA VAL A 153 12.44 -1.64 18.13
C VAL A 153 12.91 -1.22 16.75
N MET A 154 12.65 -2.06 15.75
CA MET A 154 13.05 -1.78 14.37
C MET A 154 12.02 -2.29 13.36
N ILE A 155 11.83 -1.50 12.31
CA ILE A 155 11.16 -1.88 11.07
C ILE A 155 12.18 -1.66 9.96
N SER A 156 12.50 -2.67 9.18
CA SER A 156 13.47 -2.55 8.08
C SER A 156 13.10 -3.45 6.91
N ASN A 157 13.89 -3.38 5.83
CA ASN A 157 13.80 -4.31 4.70
C ASN A 157 12.36 -4.41 4.13
N LEU A 158 11.73 -3.25 3.94
CA LEU A 158 10.37 -3.11 3.44
C LEU A 158 10.25 -3.71 2.03
N ARG A 159 9.25 -4.57 1.84
CA ARG A 159 8.99 -5.27 0.57
C ARG A 159 7.51 -5.25 0.26
N SER A 160 7.18 -5.08 -1.01
CA SER A 160 5.82 -5.10 -1.50
C SER A 160 5.70 -5.94 -2.77
N LYS A 161 4.51 -6.45 -3.03
CA LYS A 161 4.14 -7.08 -4.31
C LYS A 161 2.66 -6.89 -4.58
N PHE A 162 2.29 -6.93 -5.86
CA PHE A 162 0.89 -6.99 -6.27
C PHE A 162 0.56 -8.42 -6.72
N GLU A 163 -0.50 -8.99 -6.15
CA GLU A 163 -0.99 -10.33 -6.51
C GLU A 163 -2.34 -10.25 -7.20
N VAL A 164 -2.51 -11.00 -8.28
CA VAL A 164 -3.80 -11.07 -8.98
C VAL A 164 -4.77 -11.91 -8.14
N VAL A 165 -5.92 -11.33 -7.81
CA VAL A 165 -7.02 -12.00 -7.09
C VAL A 165 -8.10 -12.39 -8.09
N LYS A 166 -8.54 -13.65 -8.01
CA LYS A 166 -9.64 -14.18 -8.83
C LYS A 166 -11.00 -13.93 -8.19
#